data_AF-A0A8T5QG06-F1
#
_entry.id   AF-A0A8T5QG06-F1
#
_cell.length_a   1.000
_cell.length_b   1.000
_cell.length_c   1.000
_cell.angle_alpha   90.00
_cell.angle_beta   90.00
_cell.angle_gamma   90.00
#
_symmetry.space_group_name_H-M   'P 1'
#
loop_
_entity.id
_entity.type
_entity.pdbx_description
1 polymer ?
#
loop_
_entity_poly.entity_id
_entity_poly.type
_entity_poly.pdbx_seq_one_letter_code
_entity_poly.pdbx_strand_id
1 'polypeptide(L)'
;MAKKLKLGSTKRFGPRYGSRNKEKIAALEKEHRGRRKCPFCNYIKVKRLSKGIWQCEKCNAKFAGKAYTFATAKKAREVKAKEIEEEPEEDIELVEEKETELVEQPEAA
;
A
#
# COMPACT_ATOMS: atom_id res chain seq x y z
N MET A 1 5.12 -28.80 -0.30
CA MET A 1 4.07 -28.42 0.67
C MET A 1 3.40 -27.13 0.22
N ALA A 2 2.07 -27.00 0.30
CA ALA A 2 1.38 -25.77 -0.08
C ALA A 2 1.71 -24.63 0.90
N LYS A 3 2.12 -23.46 0.38
CA LYS A 3 2.46 -22.27 1.17
C LYS A 3 1.24 -21.85 2.00
N LYS A 4 1.37 -21.83 3.33
CA LYS A 4 0.28 -21.44 4.24
C LYS A 4 -0.03 -19.95 4.03
N LEU A 5 -1.11 -19.66 3.32
CA LEU A 5 -1.57 -18.31 3.05
C LEU A 5 -1.91 -17.62 4.38
N LYS A 6 -1.32 -16.44 4.62
CA LYS A 6 -1.60 -15.61 5.81
C LYS A 6 -2.98 -14.95 5.66
N LEU A 7 -4.03 -15.74 5.86
CA LEU A 7 -5.43 -15.38 5.59
C LEU A 7 -6.05 -14.36 6.57
N GLY A 8 -5.28 -13.83 7.54
CA GLY A 8 -5.69 -12.70 8.41
C GLY A 8 -7.13 -12.75 8.94
N SER A 9 -7.89 -11.68 8.70
CA SER A 9 -9.30 -11.53 9.07
C SER A 9 -10.26 -12.47 8.33
N THR A 10 -9.81 -12.99 7.19
CA THR A 10 -10.57 -13.84 6.28
C THR A 10 -10.63 -15.30 6.75
N LYS A 11 -9.96 -15.64 7.86
CA LYS A 11 -10.11 -16.95 8.52
C LYS A 11 -11.55 -17.24 8.98
N ARG A 12 -12.36 -16.20 9.23
CA ARG A 12 -13.79 -16.32 9.59
C ARG A 12 -14.64 -17.10 8.58
N PHE A 13 -14.18 -17.19 7.33
CA PHE A 13 -14.92 -17.88 6.27
C PHE A 13 -14.67 -19.40 6.27
N GLY A 14 -13.73 -19.91 7.07
CA GLY A 14 -13.44 -21.34 7.18
C GLY A 14 -13.08 -21.97 5.83
N PRO A 15 -13.67 -23.11 5.43
CA PRO A 15 -13.36 -23.77 4.17
C PRO A 15 -13.99 -23.11 2.93
N ARG A 16 -15.03 -22.27 3.08
CA ARG A 16 -15.83 -21.73 1.97
C ARG A 16 -15.05 -20.74 1.07
N TYR A 17 -15.46 -20.55 -0.19
CA TYR A 17 -15.03 -19.50 -1.14
C TYR A 17 -13.61 -19.58 -1.77
N GLY A 18 -12.81 -20.61 -1.45
CA GLY A 18 -11.48 -20.80 -2.05
C GLY A 18 -10.39 -19.83 -1.53
N SER A 19 -9.12 -20.07 -1.87
CA SER A 19 -7.98 -19.29 -1.36
C SER A 19 -7.86 -17.89 -1.99
N ARG A 20 -7.92 -17.81 -3.33
CA ARG A 20 -7.71 -16.55 -4.08
C ARG A 20 -8.68 -15.44 -3.69
N ASN A 21 -9.95 -15.76 -3.54
CA ASN A 21 -10.96 -14.78 -3.11
C ASN A 21 -10.69 -14.29 -1.69
N LYS A 22 -10.22 -15.19 -0.82
CA LYS A 22 -9.89 -14.84 0.56
C LYS A 22 -8.69 -13.92 0.65
N GLU A 23 -7.67 -14.13 -0.17
CA GLU A 23 -6.50 -13.26 -0.22
C GLU A 23 -6.89 -11.84 -0.66
N LYS A 24 -7.69 -11.71 -1.71
CA LYS A 24 -8.21 -10.41 -2.19
C LYS A 24 -9.02 -9.69 -1.10
N ILE A 25 -9.93 -10.40 -0.44
CA ILE A 25 -10.71 -9.83 0.67
C ILE A 25 -9.82 -9.47 1.85
N ALA A 26 -8.81 -10.28 2.18
CA ALA A 26 -7.88 -9.97 3.27
C ALA A 26 -7.14 -8.65 3.03
N ALA A 27 -6.68 -8.42 1.79
CA ALA A 27 -6.02 -7.18 1.41
C ALA A 27 -6.96 -5.96 1.55
N LEU A 28 -8.19 -6.07 1.02
CA LEU A 28 -9.20 -5.00 1.11
C LEU A 28 -9.66 -4.73 2.56
N GLU A 29 -9.78 -5.78 3.38
CA GLU A 29 -10.12 -5.66 4.80
C GLU A 29 -9.02 -4.98 5.60
N LYS A 30 -7.76 -5.33 5.33
CA LYS A 30 -6.60 -4.67 5.93
C LYS A 30 -6.56 -3.19 5.57
N GLU A 31 -6.81 -2.86 4.30
CA GLU A 31 -6.76 -1.49 3.80
C GLU A 31 -7.84 -0.59 4.42
N HIS A 32 -9.10 -1.04 4.50
CA HIS A 32 -10.18 -0.19 5.00
C HIS A 32 -10.29 -0.16 6.54
N ARG A 33 -9.83 -1.20 7.25
CA ARG A 33 -9.80 -1.21 8.73
C ARG A 33 -8.60 -0.45 9.30
N GLY A 34 -7.57 -0.20 8.50
CA GLY A 34 -6.42 0.59 8.90
C GLY A 34 -6.82 2.02 9.26
N ARG A 35 -6.45 2.45 10.48
CA ARG A 35 -6.60 3.86 10.87
C ARG A 35 -5.64 4.70 10.04
N ARG A 36 -6.12 5.85 9.57
CA ARG A 36 -5.39 6.73 8.66
C ARG A 36 -5.43 8.18 9.12
N LYS A 37 -4.51 8.99 8.61
CA LYS A 37 -4.38 10.42 8.90
C LYS A 37 -5.60 11.19 8.39
N CYS A 38 -6.22 11.98 9.26
CA CYS A 38 -7.32 12.86 8.90
C CYS A 38 -6.81 14.06 8.08
N PRO A 39 -7.46 14.45 6.97
CA PRO A 39 -7.04 15.62 6.17
C PRO A 39 -7.23 16.96 6.90
N PHE A 40 -8.07 17.01 7.94
CA PHE A 40 -8.38 18.25 8.67
C PHE A 40 -7.50 18.44 9.91
N CYS A 41 -7.26 17.38 10.67
CA CYS A 41 -6.54 17.47 11.95
C CYS A 41 -5.24 16.66 11.98
N ASN A 42 -4.88 15.95 10.90
CA ASN A 42 -3.67 15.12 10.76
C ASN A 42 -3.49 13.96 11.75
N TYR A 43 -4.43 13.74 12.68
CA TYR A 43 -4.43 12.58 13.58
C TYR A 43 -4.85 11.27 12.89
N ILE A 44 -4.27 10.16 13.32
CA ILE A 44 -4.53 8.80 12.83
C ILE A 44 -5.75 8.19 13.54
N LYS A 45 -6.92 8.83 13.39
CA LYS A 45 -8.18 8.42 14.05
C LYS A 45 -9.38 8.48 13.10
N VAL A 46 -9.15 8.24 11.81
CA VAL A 46 -10.22 8.15 10.81
C VAL A 46 -10.81 6.73 10.80
N LYS A 47 -12.14 6.64 10.85
CA LYS A 47 -12.92 5.42 10.78
C LYS A 47 -13.97 5.51 9.67
N ARG A 48 -14.25 4.39 9.02
CA ARG A 48 -15.31 4.29 8.02
C ARG A 48 -16.67 4.14 8.71
N LEU A 49 -17.66 4.95 8.32
CA LEU A 49 -19.04 4.79 8.77
C LEU A 49 -19.85 3.92 7.81
N SER A 50 -19.79 4.25 6.52
CA SER A 50 -20.53 3.55 5.47
C SER A 50 -19.68 3.46 4.19
N LYS A 51 -20.26 2.97 3.09
CA LYS A 51 -19.56 2.96 1.80
C LYS A 51 -19.36 4.41 1.34
N GLY A 52 -18.09 4.83 1.24
CA GLY A 52 -17.74 6.17 0.76
C GLY A 52 -17.82 7.28 1.81
N ILE A 53 -18.35 7.04 3.01
CA ILE A 53 -18.42 8.04 4.09
C ILE A 53 -17.45 7.67 5.21
N TRP A 54 -16.59 8.62 5.55
CA TRP A 54 -15.55 8.51 6.56
C TRP A 54 -15.73 9.58 7.63
N GLN A 55 -15.41 9.24 8.88
CA GLN A 55 -15.48 10.16 10.02
C GLN A 55 -14.16 10.11 10.80
N CYS A 56 -13.66 11.27 11.19
CA CYS A 56 -12.59 11.36 12.18
C CYS A 56 -13.18 11.40 13.60
N GLU A 57 -12.71 10.52 14.49
CA GLU A 57 -13.16 10.51 15.89
C GLU A 57 -12.61 11.69 16.71
N LYS A 58 -11.55 12.38 16.23
CA LYS A 58 -10.98 13.53 16.94
C LYS A 58 -11.72 14.84 16.65
N CYS A 59 -11.87 15.19 15.38
CA CYS A 59 -12.50 16.46 14.97
C CYS A 59 -13.96 16.32 14.56
N ASN A 60 -14.52 15.10 14.59
CA ASN A 60 -15.90 14.79 14.18
C ASN A 60 -16.27 15.16 12.73
N ALA A 61 -15.30 15.56 11.91
CA ALA A 61 -15.53 15.83 10.49
C ALA A 61 -15.93 14.55 9.76
N LYS A 62 -17.03 14.64 8.99
CA LYS A 62 -17.51 13.60 8.08
C LYS A 62 -17.19 14.03 6.65
N PHE A 63 -16.61 13.13 5.85
CA PHE A 63 -16.21 13.44 4.49
C PHE A 63 -16.44 12.26 3.55
N ALA A 64 -16.61 12.59 2.27
CA ALA A 64 -16.76 11.62 1.19
C ALA A 64 -15.39 11.16 0.66
N GLY A 65 -15.30 9.90 0.27
CA GLY A 65 -14.10 9.30 -0.31
C GLY A 65 -14.44 8.03 -1.10
N LYS A 66 -13.43 7.24 -1.48
CA LYS A 66 -13.67 5.93 -2.10
C LYS A 66 -14.23 4.93 -1.07
N ALA A 67 -14.64 3.76 -1.56
CA ALA A 67 -15.27 2.74 -0.74
C ALA A 67 -14.32 2.15 0.31
N TYR A 68 -13.09 1.81 -0.05
CA TYR A 68 -12.11 1.15 0.83
C TYR A 68 -10.95 2.07 1.23
N THR A 69 -10.82 3.21 0.56
CA THR A 69 -9.86 4.28 0.85
C THR A 69 -10.55 5.63 0.76
N PHE A 70 -10.11 6.66 1.48
CA PHE A 70 -10.70 8.00 1.29
C PHE A 70 -9.85 8.91 0.39
N ALA A 71 -8.66 8.50 -0.01
CA ALA A 71 -7.85 9.25 -0.97
C ALA A 71 -8.57 9.29 -2.33
N THR A 72 -8.74 10.48 -2.88
CA THR A 72 -9.37 10.70 -4.20
C THR A 72 -8.47 10.22 -5.33
N ALA A 73 -9.06 9.93 -6.50
CA ALA A 73 -8.31 9.41 -7.64
C ALA A 73 -7.19 10.35 -8.12
N LYS A 74 -7.39 11.69 -8.03
CA LYS A 74 -6.35 12.68 -8.32
C LYS A 74 -5.17 12.58 -7.37
N LYS A 75 -5.42 12.63 -6.05
CA LYS A 75 -4.35 12.49 -5.04
C LYS A 75 -3.59 11.16 -5.13
N ALA A 76 -4.28 10.07 -5.44
CA ALA A 76 -3.61 8.77 -5.60
C ALA A 76 -2.71 8.71 -6.85
N ARG A 77 -3.11 9.35 -7.96
CA ARG A 77 -2.29 9.48 -9.18
C ARG A 77 -1.10 10.42 -8.95
N GLU A 78 -1.32 11.53 -8.25
CA GLU A 78 -0.25 12.47 -7.88
C GLU A 78 0.79 11.83 -6.96
N VAL A 79 0.37 11.05 -5.95
CA VAL A 79 1.31 10.31 -5.08
C VAL A 79 2.07 9.27 -5.89
N LYS A 80 1.38 8.52 -6.75
CA LYS A 80 2.04 7.51 -7.59
C LYS A 80 3.00 8.13 -8.62
N ALA A 81 2.69 9.33 -9.13
CA ALA A 81 3.59 10.07 -10.02
C ALA A 81 4.85 10.54 -9.28
N LYS A 82 4.72 10.97 -8.02
CA LYS A 82 5.88 11.35 -7.18
C LYS A 82 6.75 10.17 -6.77
N GLU A 83 6.15 9.02 -6.47
CA GLU A 83 6.91 7.78 -6.17
C GLU A 83 7.73 7.32 -7.39
N ILE A 84 7.29 7.62 -8.62
CA ILE A 84 8.04 7.33 -9.86
C ILE A 84 9.20 8.32 -10.08
N GLU A 85 9.17 9.49 -9.44
CA GLU A 85 10.25 10.50 -9.52
C GLU A 85 11.34 10.27 -8.46
N GLU A 86 11.05 9.55 -7.36
CA GLU A 86 12.03 9.23 -6.30
C GLU A 86 12.77 7.90 -6.53
N GLU A 87 12.17 6.92 -7.22
CA GLU A 87 12.83 5.63 -7.54
C GLU A 87 13.80 5.59 -8.76
N PRO A 88 14.02 6.62 -9.61
CA PRO A 88 14.98 6.53 -10.70
C PRO A 88 16.39 7.05 -10.35
N GLU A 89 16.62 7.71 -9.21
CA GLU A 89 17.94 8.28 -8.89
C GLU A 89 18.86 7.27 -8.17
N GLU A 90 18.34 6.49 -7.22
CA GLU A 90 19.17 5.57 -6.40
C GLU A 90 19.65 4.32 -7.19
N ASP A 91 18.93 3.90 -8.22
CA ASP A 91 19.25 2.69 -8.99
C ASP A 91 20.26 2.92 -10.14
N ILE A 92 20.49 4.17 -10.59
CA ILE A 92 21.45 4.47 -11.66
C ILE A 92 22.89 4.52 -11.11
N GLU A 93 23.09 5.08 -9.91
CA GLU A 93 24.42 5.18 -9.29
C GLU A 93 25.02 3.80 -8.98
N LEU A 94 24.19 2.83 -8.57
CA LEU A 94 24.63 1.46 -8.27
C LEU A 94 25.00 0.63 -9.51
N VAL A 95 24.57 1.06 -10.70
CA VAL A 95 24.92 0.40 -11.98
C VAL A 95 26.25 0.95 -12.50
N GLU A 96 26.52 2.25 -12.36
CA GLU A 96 27.79 2.84 -12.75
C GLU A 96 28.97 2.32 -11.91
N GLU A 97 28.79 2.16 -10.59
CA GLU A 97 29.86 1.60 -9.72
C GLU A 97 30.20 0.15 -10.10
N LYS A 98 29.19 -0.68 -10.41
CA LYS A 98 29.40 -2.09 -10.82
C LYS A 98 30.07 -2.25 -12.18
N GLU A 99 29.85 -1.31 -13.10
CA GLU A 99 30.50 -1.35 -14.41
C GLU A 99 31.99 -1.00 -14.30
N THR A 100 32.38 -0.14 -13.35
CA THR A 100 33.80 0.17 -13.12
C THR A 100 34.58 -0.98 -12.47
N GLU A 101 33.96 -1.79 -11.63
CA GLU A 101 34.62 -2.94 -10.97
C GLU A 101 34.85 -4.16 -11.90
N LEU A 102 34.10 -4.30 -12.99
CA LEU A 102 34.23 -5.42 -13.93
C LEU A 102 35.29 -5.20 -15.03
N VAL A 103 35.76 -3.97 -15.23
CA VAL A 103 36.78 -3.63 -16.24
C VAL A 103 38.21 -3.78 -15.68
N GLU A 104 38.40 -3.75 -14.36
CA GLU A 104 39.71 -3.77 -13.71
C GLU A 104 40.25 -5.17 -13.34
N GLN A 105 39.67 -6.28 -13.81
CA GLN A 105 40.37 -7.57 -13.68
C GLN A 105 41.49 -7.61 -14.74
N PRO A 106 42.79 -7.47 -14.36
CA PRO A 106 43.85 -7.52 -15.34
C PRO A 106 43.87 -8.91 -15.98
N GLU A 107 43.94 -8.93 -17.32
CA GLU A 107 44.22 -10.11 -18.12
C GLU A 107 45.55 -10.72 -17.64
N ALA A 108 45.46 -11.68 -16.73
CA ALA A 108 46.57 -12.53 -16.33
C ALA A 108 46.64 -13.71 -17.31
N ALA A 109 47.45 -13.55 -18.36
CA ALA A 109 47.98 -14.64 -19.18
C ALA A 109 49.36 -14.27 -19.73
#